data_AF-A0AAV4DBV4-F1
#
_entry.id   AF-A0AAV4DBV4-F1
#
_cell.length_a   1.000
_cell.length_b   1.000
_cell.length_c   1.000
_cell.angle_alpha   90.00
_cell.angle_beta   90.00
_cell.angle_gamma   90.00
#
_symmetry.space_group_name_H-M   'P 1'
#
loop_
_entity.id
_entity.type
_entity.pdbx_description
1 polymer ?
#
loop_
_entity_poly.entity_id
_entity_poly.type
_entity_poly.pdbx_seq_one_letter_code
_entity_poly.pdbx_strand_id
1 'polypeptide(L)'
;MRVAIFCLVGLVLVALDAVPALPVADEEPVVELNPGCMRDGQRYEVGSTYEEPCKYCFCLPGHVNFTCSHIMCDIIPCPDGWVYNTPPGYCCPICVQP
;
A
#
# COMPACT_ATOMS: atom_id res chain seq x y z
N MET A 1 -18.46 67.53 16.47
CA MET A 1 -18.90 66.98 15.16
C MET A 1 -18.20 67.74 14.06
N ARG A 2 -17.51 66.98 13.17
CA ARG A 2 -16.84 67.39 11.91
C ARG A 2 -15.72 68.42 12.05
N VAL A 3 -14.51 67.92 12.28
CA VAL A 3 -13.26 68.62 11.94
C VAL A 3 -12.79 68.03 10.61
N ALA A 4 -12.83 68.83 9.55
CA ALA A 4 -12.18 68.52 8.29
C ALA A 4 -10.74 69.03 8.37
N ILE A 5 -9.77 68.10 8.30
CA ILE A 5 -8.36 68.43 8.07
C ILE A 5 -8.02 67.89 6.69
N PHE A 6 -8.01 68.79 5.71
CA PHE A 6 -7.29 68.61 4.46
C PHE A 6 -5.84 69.03 4.72
N CYS A 7 -4.95 68.05 4.90
CA CYS A 7 -3.51 68.29 4.73
C CYS A 7 -3.04 67.57 3.46
N LEU A 8 -2.76 68.39 2.46
CA LEU A 8 -2.02 68.08 1.24
C LEU A 8 -0.62 67.56 1.61
N VAL A 9 -0.14 66.50 0.96
CA VAL A 9 1.15 66.39 0.23
C VAL A 9 1.21 64.96 -0.34
N GLY A 10 1.50 64.85 -1.64
CA GLY A 10 1.35 63.64 -2.42
C GLY A 10 2.11 62.42 -1.90
N LEU A 11 1.40 61.30 -1.80
CA LEU A 11 1.98 59.98 -1.70
C LEU A 11 1.08 59.00 -2.46
N VAL A 12 1.49 58.74 -3.70
CA VAL A 12 1.37 57.48 -4.44
C VAL A 12 0.10 56.67 -4.14
N LEU A 13 -0.94 56.88 -4.95
CA LEU A 13 -1.92 55.83 -5.22
C LEU A 13 -1.46 55.10 -6.47
N VAL A 14 -0.62 54.07 -6.32
CA VAL A 14 -0.49 53.05 -7.36
C VAL A 14 -1.87 52.41 -7.47
N ALA A 15 -2.45 52.39 -8.67
CA ALA A 15 -3.58 51.54 -8.94
C ALA A 15 -3.17 50.10 -8.59
N LEU A 16 -3.79 49.51 -7.56
CA LEU A 16 -3.75 48.06 -7.39
C LEU A 16 -4.57 47.49 -8.54
N ASP A 17 -3.94 47.34 -9.70
CA ASP A 17 -4.47 46.50 -10.77
C ASP A 17 -4.67 45.12 -10.16
N ALA A 18 -5.94 44.70 -10.18
CA ALA A 18 -6.39 43.43 -9.68
C ALA A 18 -5.60 42.31 -10.35
N VAL A 19 -4.63 41.75 -9.64
CA VAL A 19 -4.09 40.44 -9.96
C VAL A 19 -5.24 39.46 -9.72
N PRO A 20 -5.79 38.79 -10.74
CA PRO A 20 -6.69 37.70 -10.47
C PRO A 20 -5.87 36.64 -9.73
N ALA A 21 -6.20 36.43 -8.46
CA ALA A 21 -5.72 35.30 -7.70
C ALA A 21 -6.20 34.05 -8.43
N LEU A 22 -5.33 33.46 -9.24
CA LEU A 22 -5.53 32.10 -9.70
C LEU A 22 -5.55 31.21 -8.46
N PRO A 23 -6.59 30.40 -8.24
CA PRO A 23 -6.50 29.32 -7.27
C PRO A 23 -5.47 28.34 -7.84
N VAL A 24 -4.24 28.42 -7.33
CA VAL A 24 -3.28 27.33 -7.49
C VAL A 24 -3.90 26.18 -6.73
N ALA A 25 -4.33 25.15 -7.47
CA ALA A 25 -4.82 23.91 -6.92
C ALA A 25 -3.68 23.26 -6.12
N ASP A 26 -3.62 23.59 -4.82
CA ASP A 26 -2.83 22.87 -3.83
C ASP A 26 -3.63 21.62 -3.44
N GLU A 27 -3.71 20.70 -4.38
CA GLU A 27 -3.92 19.29 -4.08
C GLU A 27 -2.94 18.58 -5.00
N GLU A 28 -1.69 18.44 -4.53
CA GLU A 28 -0.92 17.27 -4.96
C GLU A 28 -1.87 16.09 -4.77
N PRO A 29 -2.12 15.26 -5.79
CA PRO A 29 -2.98 14.12 -5.59
C PRO A 29 -2.35 13.38 -4.42
N VAL A 30 -3.07 13.34 -3.29
CA VAL A 30 -2.80 12.38 -2.24
C VAL A 30 -3.06 11.07 -2.96
N VAL A 31 -2.04 10.53 -3.61
CA VAL A 31 -2.08 9.17 -4.10
C VAL A 31 -2.14 8.42 -2.79
N GLU A 32 -3.36 8.15 -2.33
CA GLU A 32 -3.62 7.21 -1.28
C GLU A 32 -3.03 5.91 -1.84
N LEU A 33 -1.75 5.70 -1.53
CA LEU A 33 -0.89 4.62 -2.00
C LEU A 33 -1.30 3.32 -1.30
N ASN A 34 -2.61 3.12 -1.22
CA ASN A 34 -3.23 1.90 -0.81
C ASN A 34 -3.92 1.23 -2.02
N PRO A 35 -3.27 1.10 -3.20
CA PRO A 35 -3.77 0.15 -4.18
C PRO A 35 -3.48 -1.23 -3.61
N GLY A 36 -4.43 -1.73 -2.82
CA GLY A 36 -4.42 -3.10 -2.33
C GLY A 36 -4.28 -4.10 -3.49
N CYS A 37 -3.98 -5.35 -3.15
CA CYS A 37 -3.65 -6.36 -4.14
C CYS A 37 -4.89 -6.93 -4.82
N MET A 38 -4.78 -7.28 -6.10
CA MET A 38 -5.82 -7.97 -6.86
C MET A 38 -5.53 -9.47 -6.93
N ARG A 39 -6.53 -10.29 -6.60
CA ARG A 39 -6.49 -11.76 -6.76
C ARG A 39 -7.87 -12.25 -7.15
N ASP A 40 -7.95 -13.09 -8.18
CA ASP A 40 -9.20 -13.70 -8.66
C ASP A 40 -10.33 -12.68 -8.92
N GLY A 41 -9.96 -11.47 -9.37
CA GLY A 41 -10.88 -10.36 -9.60
C GLY A 41 -11.32 -9.60 -8.34
N GLN A 42 -10.92 -10.04 -7.15
CA GLN A 42 -11.21 -9.38 -5.88
C GLN A 42 -10.02 -8.52 -5.43
N ARG A 43 -10.34 -7.35 -4.85
CA ARG A 43 -9.37 -6.46 -4.22
C ARG A 43 -9.21 -6.84 -2.74
N TYR A 44 -7.95 -6.92 -2.31
CA TYR A 44 -7.54 -7.17 -0.93
C TYR A 44 -6.77 -5.98 -0.38
N GLU A 45 -6.87 -5.72 0.91
CA GLU A 45 -6.15 -4.62 1.56
C GLU A 45 -4.65 -4.89 1.66
N VAL A 46 -3.85 -3.83 1.70
CA VAL A 46 -2.42 -3.95 2.01
C VAL A 46 -2.24 -4.55 3.40
N GLY A 47 -1.29 -5.48 3.53
CA GLY A 47 -1.09 -6.26 4.75
C GLY A 47 -1.93 -7.54 4.81
N SER A 48 -2.86 -7.76 3.87
CA SER A 48 -3.50 -9.06 3.71
C SER A 48 -2.49 -10.15 3.39
N THR A 49 -2.71 -11.32 3.97
CA THR A 49 -1.87 -12.50 3.75
C THR A 49 -2.77 -13.69 3.45
N TYR A 50 -2.22 -14.64 2.69
CA TYR A 50 -2.87 -15.92 2.49
C TYR A 50 -1.83 -17.03 2.42
N GLU A 51 -2.30 -18.22 2.75
CA GLU A 51 -1.49 -19.42 2.80
C GLU A 51 -2.08 -20.45 1.84
N GLU A 52 -1.22 -20.96 0.96
CA GLU A 52 -1.46 -22.15 0.16
C GLU A 52 -0.49 -23.22 0.65
N PRO A 53 -0.76 -24.52 0.42
CA PRO A 53 0.03 -25.59 1.03
C PRO A 53 1.54 -25.34 0.96
N CYS A 54 2.05 -24.94 -0.21
CA CYS A 54 3.48 -24.71 -0.47
C CYS A 54 3.91 -23.25 -0.61
N LYS A 55 3.04 -22.27 -0.36
CA LYS A 55 3.36 -20.86 -0.59
C LYS A 55 2.72 -19.98 0.46
N TYR A 56 3.50 -19.01 0.91
CA TYR A 56 3.01 -17.93 1.75
C TYR A 56 3.05 -16.63 0.93
N CYS A 57 1.92 -15.93 0.89
CA CYS A 57 1.79 -14.73 0.08
C CYS A 57 1.31 -13.54 0.91
N PHE A 58 1.85 -12.38 0.61
CA PHE A 58 1.61 -11.14 1.33
C PHE A 58 1.38 -9.99 0.37
N CYS A 59 0.39 -9.15 0.70
CA CYS A 59 0.09 -7.95 -0.05
C CYS A 59 0.94 -6.78 0.48
N LEU A 60 1.93 -6.37 -0.31
CA LEU A 60 2.80 -5.25 0.04
C LEU A 60 2.22 -3.90 -0.42
N PRO A 61 2.49 -2.81 0.32
CA PRO A 61 2.17 -1.46 -0.13
C PRO A 61 2.90 -1.15 -1.45
N GLY A 62 2.19 -0.52 -2.40
CA GLY A 62 2.75 -0.17 -3.71
C GLY A 62 2.81 -1.32 -4.71
N HIS A 63 2.37 -2.53 -4.35
CA HIS A 63 2.25 -3.66 -5.25
C HIS A 63 0.78 -3.94 -5.59
N VAL A 64 0.48 -4.10 -6.88
CA VAL A 64 -0.88 -4.47 -7.35
C VAL A 64 -1.15 -5.97 -7.18
N ASN A 65 -0.09 -6.77 -7.07
CA ASN A 65 -0.16 -8.22 -6.94
C ASN A 65 0.44 -8.69 -5.61
N PHE A 66 0.04 -9.87 -5.16
CA PHE A 66 0.65 -10.51 -4.00
C PHE A 66 2.08 -10.93 -4.29
N THR A 67 2.97 -10.69 -3.34
CA THR A 67 4.32 -11.24 -3.34
C THR A 67 4.29 -12.57 -2.60
N CYS A 68 4.82 -13.62 -3.22
CA CYS A 68 4.75 -14.98 -2.70
C CYS A 68 6.14 -15.57 -2.51
N SER A 69 6.31 -16.30 -1.41
CA SER A 69 7.50 -17.08 -1.11
C SER A 69 7.14 -18.55 -1.03
N HIS A 70 8.01 -19.41 -1.56
CA HIS A 70 7.85 -20.85 -1.44
C HIS A 70 8.25 -21.31 -0.03
N ILE A 71 7.48 -22.24 0.52
CA ILE A 71 7.82 -22.90 1.77
C ILE A 71 8.91 -23.92 1.49
N MET A 72 10.03 -23.80 2.20
CA MET A 72 11.10 -24.80 2.20
C MET A 72 10.83 -25.78 3.34
N CYS A 73 10.85 -27.06 3.04
CA CYS A 73 10.64 -28.12 4.02
C CYS A 73 11.99 -28.60 4.54
N ASP A 74 12.08 -28.74 5.86
CA ASP A 74 13.19 -29.45 6.48
C ASP A 74 13.03 -30.95 6.23
N ILE A 75 13.85 -31.49 5.35
CA ILE A 75 13.82 -32.93 5.04
C ILE A 75 14.74 -33.65 6.03
N ILE A 76 14.12 -34.20 7.06
CA ILE A 76 14.78 -35.13 7.98
C ILE A 76 14.63 -36.57 7.49
N PRO A 77 15.70 -37.39 7.52
CA PRO A 77 15.60 -38.81 7.15
C PRO A 77 14.61 -39.54 8.03
N CYS A 78 13.69 -40.29 7.41
CA CYS A 78 12.76 -41.13 8.14
C CYS A 78 13.47 -42.29 8.87
N PRO A 79 12.93 -42.73 10.02
CA PRO A 79 13.38 -43.96 10.67
C PRO A 79 13.29 -45.18 9.75
N ASP A 80 14.04 -46.23 10.05
CA ASP A 80 14.04 -47.46 9.27
C ASP A 80 12.63 -48.05 9.11
N GLY A 81 12.27 -48.36 7.86
CA GLY A 81 10.97 -48.91 7.50
C GLY A 81 9.83 -47.89 7.38
N TRP A 82 10.06 -46.61 7.63
CA TRP A 82 9.08 -45.55 7.42
C TRP A 82 9.23 -44.94 6.02
N VAL A 83 8.13 -44.42 5.48
CA VAL A 83 8.11 -43.78 4.16
C VAL A 83 7.67 -42.34 4.27
N TYR A 84 8.18 -41.48 3.40
CA TYR A 84 7.67 -40.12 3.26
C TYR A 84 6.29 -40.15 2.62
N ASN A 85 5.36 -39.41 3.21
CA ASN A 85 4.04 -39.18 2.67
C ASN A 85 3.66 -37.71 2.85
N THR A 86 3.13 -37.07 1.81
CA THR A 86 2.63 -35.69 1.87
C THR A 86 1.10 -35.73 1.91
N PRO A 87 0.47 -35.47 3.07
CA PRO A 87 -0.98 -35.52 3.16
C PRO A 87 -1.65 -34.42 2.32
N PRO A 88 -2.90 -34.61 1.86
CA PRO A 88 -3.63 -33.58 1.12
C PRO A 88 -3.74 -32.29 1.93
N GLY A 89 -3.43 -31.16 1.29
CA GLY A 89 -3.44 -29.84 1.93
C GLY A 89 -2.15 -29.47 2.65
N TYR A 90 -1.17 -30.38 2.75
CA TYR A 90 0.15 -30.11 3.29
C TYR A 90 1.17 -29.97 2.15
N CYS A 91 2.19 -29.14 2.34
CA CYS A 91 3.33 -29.11 1.42
C CYS A 91 4.44 -30.06 1.82
N CYS A 92 4.76 -30.09 3.12
CA CYS A 92 5.91 -30.84 3.58
C CYS A 92 5.56 -32.30 3.81
N PRO A 93 6.45 -33.23 3.39
CA PRO A 93 6.26 -34.64 3.66
C PRO A 93 6.44 -34.92 5.15
N ILE A 94 5.71 -35.91 5.64
CA ILE A 94 5.88 -36.49 6.96
C ILE A 94 6.30 -37.96 6.83
N CYS A 95 6.98 -38.50 7.83
CA CYS A 95 7.24 -39.92 7.89
C CYS A 95 5.98 -40.64 8.38
N VAL A 96 5.55 -41.66 7.64
CA VAL A 96 4.45 -42.55 8.02
C VAL A 96 4.94 -43.99 8.04
N GLN A 97 4.38 -44.77 8.96
CA GLN A 97 4.58 -46.21 8.97
C GLN A 97 3.68 -46.84 7.89
N PRO A 98 4.25 -47.60 6.93
CA PRO A 98 3.49 -48.21 5.84
C PRO A 98 2.52 -49.31 6.29
#